data_AF-A0A7W7YI13-F1
#
_entry.id   AF-A0A7W7YI13-F1
#
_cell.length_a   1.000
_cell.length_b   1.000
_cell.length_c   1.000
_cell.angle_alpha   90.00
_cell.angle_beta   90.00
_cell.angle_gamma   90.00
#
_symmetry.space_group_name_H-M   'P 1'
#
loop_
_entity.id
_entity.type
_entity.pdbx_description
1 polymer ?
#
loop_
_entity_poly.entity_id
_entity_poly.type
_entity_poly.pdbx_seq_one_letter_code
_entity_poly.pdbx_strand_id
1 'polypeptide(L)'
;MTTFHKTTAHRWLSLLALLPLTGCEDPQRELKIQWREDEVNKKEAAIIQRELALSKDKQVVESSRLDLLAKEKSVAILQKQLAQEVEKTKRVRREVEIRELRGPIPQVSADRVIVVDTASDEVLFEKNPDKRGAIASTTKLLTALLVVEAGDLDKIVTVELSDTQCSPVRLGLKVGEQFTRRQLLTAMLVKSSNDIAQALARDNAGSVEAFAAKMNERCLALGLQDSHYVNPHGLPSRNDDEPFSTARDLSRIAKACDGKPEIREIVKLQKYTFKWPSGKVTELSNTNRVLRSAGYCDGMKTGYTDAAGYCLVASGERNGRRRIVVVLNDTEGGVWKDAQALLDWALKA
;
A
#
# COMPACT_ATOMS: atom_id res chain seq x y z
N MET A 1 51.16 3.29 -22.55
CA MET A 1 51.31 4.59 -21.85
C MET A 1 50.85 4.32 -20.42
N THR A 2 51.65 4.34 -19.35
CA THR A 2 52.82 5.15 -19.04
C THR A 2 53.55 4.48 -17.86
N THR A 3 54.87 4.52 -17.96
CA THR A 3 55.90 4.09 -17.00
C THR A 3 56.08 5.09 -15.86
N PHE A 4 56.33 4.64 -14.62
CA PHE A 4 57.05 5.40 -13.58
C PHE A 4 57.85 4.40 -12.71
N HIS A 5 59.15 4.29 -12.94
CA HIS A 5 60.25 4.97 -12.24
C HIS A 5 60.72 4.23 -10.98
N LYS A 6 61.70 3.34 -11.16
CA LYS A 6 62.67 2.94 -10.12
C LYS A 6 63.94 3.75 -10.35
N THR A 7 64.23 4.68 -9.45
CA THR A 7 65.46 5.46 -9.43
C THR A 7 66.58 4.70 -8.75
N THR A 8 67.67 4.64 -9.51
CA THR A 8 69.06 4.30 -9.22
C THR A 8 69.70 5.20 -8.16
N ALA A 9 70.63 4.65 -7.37
CA ALA A 9 71.89 5.27 -6.90
C ALA A 9 72.45 4.51 -5.67
N HIS A 10 73.75 4.28 -5.45
CA HIS A 10 75.00 4.61 -6.13
C HIS A 10 76.09 3.63 -5.63
N ARG A 11 77.03 3.28 -6.51
CA ARG A 11 78.33 2.69 -6.16
C ARG A 11 79.24 3.77 -5.58
N TRP A 12 80.04 3.42 -4.56
CA TRP A 12 81.33 4.05 -4.28
C TRP A 12 82.38 2.98 -3.96
N LEU A 13 83.49 3.04 -4.70
CA LEU A 13 84.77 2.37 -4.45
C LEU A 13 85.57 3.20 -3.45
N SER A 14 86.25 2.57 -2.48
CA SER A 14 87.64 2.94 -2.11
C SER A 14 88.29 1.89 -1.20
N LEU A 15 89.46 1.42 -1.61
CA LEU A 15 90.51 0.86 -0.75
C LEU A 15 90.96 1.93 0.26
N LEU A 16 91.09 1.55 1.54
CA LEU A 16 92.32 1.74 2.32
C LEU A 16 92.21 0.95 3.64
N ALA A 17 93.07 -0.06 3.78
CA ALA A 17 93.43 -0.62 5.07
C ALA A 17 94.57 0.22 5.68
N LEU A 18 94.77 0.04 6.99
CA LEU A 18 95.91 0.45 7.84
C LEU A 18 95.77 1.80 8.56
N LEU A 19 95.12 1.74 9.73
CA LEU A 19 95.76 2.03 11.02
C LEU A 19 94.93 1.35 12.12
N PRO A 20 95.54 0.57 13.03
CA PRO A 20 94.79 -0.14 14.06
C PRO A 20 94.47 0.85 15.18
N LEU A 21 93.26 1.40 15.17
CA LEU A 21 92.68 1.89 16.42
C LEU A 21 92.21 0.66 17.19
N THR A 22 93.15 0.19 17.99
CA THR A 22 93.00 -0.71 19.12
C THR A 22 91.62 -0.64 19.74
N GLY A 23 90.95 -1.79 19.76
CA GLY A 23 90.33 -2.33 20.95
C GLY A 23 89.63 -1.30 21.83
N CYS A 24 88.35 -1.10 21.54
CA CYS A 24 87.35 -1.45 22.53
C CYS A 24 86.19 -2.09 21.77
N GLU A 25 86.44 -3.27 21.19
CA GLU A 25 85.39 -4.28 21.03
C GLU A 25 84.92 -4.57 22.46
N ASP A 26 83.99 -3.74 22.92
CA ASP A 26 83.28 -3.95 24.16
C ASP A 26 82.46 -5.22 23.95
N PRO A 27 82.86 -6.36 24.55
CA PRO A 27 82.16 -7.62 24.33
C PRO A 27 80.70 -7.51 24.80
N GLN A 28 80.40 -6.59 25.72
CA GLN A 28 79.03 -6.31 26.15
C GLN A 28 78.22 -5.60 25.07
N ARG A 29 78.84 -4.79 24.20
CA ARG A 29 78.18 -4.11 23.08
C ARG A 29 77.85 -5.09 21.95
N GLU A 30 78.75 -6.01 21.62
CA GLU A 30 78.50 -7.07 20.63
C GLU A 30 77.40 -8.03 21.09
N LEU A 31 77.44 -8.49 22.35
CA LEU A 31 76.38 -9.31 22.94
C LEU A 31 75.01 -8.61 22.93
N LYS A 32 75.00 -7.28 23.14
CA LYS A 32 73.77 -6.46 23.12
C LYS A 32 73.24 -6.23 21.69
N ILE A 33 74.12 -6.19 20.69
CA ILE A 33 73.75 -6.13 19.27
C ILE A 33 73.19 -7.48 18.83
N GLN A 34 73.88 -8.59 19.12
CA GLN A 34 73.42 -9.95 18.84
C GLN A 34 72.07 -10.26 19.49
N TRP A 35 71.87 -9.87 20.76
CA TRP A 35 70.57 -10.04 21.43
C TRP A 35 69.44 -9.26 20.73
N ARG A 36 69.72 -8.04 20.25
CA ARG A 36 68.75 -7.24 19.49
C ARG A 36 68.48 -7.84 18.12
N GLU A 37 69.50 -8.35 17.43
CA GLU A 37 69.35 -9.05 16.14
C GLU A 37 68.51 -10.31 16.31
N ASP A 38 68.75 -11.11 17.36
CA ASP A 38 67.93 -12.28 17.69
C ASP A 38 66.48 -11.90 18.03
N GLU A 39 66.26 -10.78 18.75
CA GLU A 39 64.92 -10.29 19.07
C GLU A 39 64.18 -9.78 17.82
N VAL A 40 64.88 -9.08 16.93
CA VAL A 40 64.35 -8.65 15.63
C VAL A 40 64.04 -9.85 14.76
N ASN A 41 64.95 -10.81 14.62
CA ASN A 41 64.74 -12.05 13.87
C ASN A 41 63.54 -12.86 14.41
N LYS A 42 63.38 -12.93 15.74
CA LYS A 42 62.20 -13.56 16.37
C LYS A 42 60.91 -12.82 16.04
N LYS A 43 60.92 -11.48 16.05
CA LYS A 43 59.75 -10.65 15.68
C LYS A 43 59.43 -10.75 14.19
N GLU A 44 60.43 -10.75 13.32
CA GLU A 44 60.27 -10.95 11.87
C GLU A 44 59.70 -12.34 11.56
N ALA A 45 60.23 -13.39 12.20
CA ALA A 45 59.68 -14.74 12.08
C ALA A 45 58.21 -14.80 12.56
N ALA A 46 57.88 -14.13 13.68
CA ALA A 46 56.50 -14.06 14.17
C ALA A 46 55.57 -13.29 13.22
N ILE A 47 56.04 -12.21 12.59
CA ILE A 47 55.30 -11.45 11.58
C ILE A 47 55.02 -12.33 10.36
N ILE A 48 56.03 -13.04 9.85
CA ILE A 48 55.87 -13.95 8.71
C ILE A 48 54.85 -15.06 9.02
N GLN A 49 54.92 -15.66 10.22
CA GLN A 49 53.94 -16.67 10.65
C GLN A 49 52.52 -16.09 10.73
N ARG A 50 52.38 -14.85 11.20
CA ARG A 50 51.08 -14.16 11.26
C ARG A 50 50.54 -13.82 9.87
N GLU A 51 51.40 -13.38 8.95
CA GLU A 51 51.01 -13.12 7.56
C GLU A 51 50.57 -14.39 6.84
N LEU A 52 51.24 -15.52 7.08
CA LEU A 52 50.83 -16.82 6.59
C LEU A 52 49.48 -17.27 7.15
N ALA A 53 49.24 -17.07 8.45
CA ALA A 53 47.94 -17.36 9.07
C ALA A 53 46.82 -16.49 8.48
N LEU A 54 47.05 -15.18 8.35
CA LEU A 54 46.11 -14.25 7.72
C LEU A 54 45.84 -14.59 6.25
N SER A 55 46.84 -15.08 5.51
CA SER A 55 46.67 -15.53 4.12
C SER A 55 45.75 -16.75 4.04
N LYS A 56 45.92 -17.73 4.94
CA LYS A 56 45.03 -18.90 5.05
C LYS A 56 43.60 -18.49 5.40
N ASP A 57 43.44 -17.61 6.40
CA ASP A 57 42.11 -17.12 6.80
C ASP A 57 41.41 -16.38 5.65
N LYS A 58 42.14 -15.55 4.90
CA LYS A 58 41.61 -14.88 3.70
C LYS A 58 41.13 -15.88 2.64
N GLN A 59 41.85 -16.97 2.42
CA GLN A 59 41.43 -18.02 1.48
C GLN A 59 40.15 -18.71 1.94
N VAL A 60 40.02 -19.01 3.24
CA VAL A 60 38.80 -19.61 3.84
C VAL A 60 37.60 -18.67 3.74
N VAL A 61 37.82 -17.37 3.97
CA VAL A 61 36.75 -16.36 3.82
C VAL A 61 36.31 -16.25 2.36
N GLU A 62 37.25 -16.24 1.41
CA GLU A 62 36.92 -16.15 -0.01
C GLU A 62 36.20 -17.41 -0.52
N SER A 63 36.62 -18.60 -0.09
CA SER A 63 35.88 -19.84 -0.43
C SER A 63 34.47 -19.82 0.16
N SER A 64 34.32 -19.39 1.42
CA SER A 64 33.01 -19.27 2.06
C SER A 64 32.11 -18.25 1.35
N ARG A 65 32.70 -17.15 0.85
CA ARG A 65 31.98 -16.13 0.07
C ARG A 65 31.45 -16.70 -1.25
N LEU A 66 32.27 -17.47 -1.97
CA LEU A 66 31.85 -18.12 -3.22
C LEU A 66 30.73 -19.14 -2.98
N ASP A 67 30.81 -19.89 -1.88
CA ASP A 67 29.74 -20.82 -1.47
C ASP A 67 28.44 -20.09 -1.14
N LEU A 68 28.52 -18.95 -0.45
CA LEU A 68 27.37 -18.08 -0.16
C LEU A 68 26.71 -17.57 -1.45
N LEU A 69 27.51 -17.06 -2.40
CA LEU A 69 27.01 -16.61 -3.70
C LEU A 69 26.35 -17.74 -4.50
N ALA A 70 26.88 -18.97 -4.42
CA ALA A 70 26.27 -20.14 -5.05
C ALA A 70 24.93 -20.49 -4.39
N LYS A 71 24.85 -20.44 -3.06
CA LYS A 71 23.61 -20.66 -2.31
C LYS A 71 22.57 -19.58 -2.60
N GLU A 72 22.94 -18.31 -2.67
CA GLU A 72 22.03 -17.21 -3.03
C GLU A 72 21.39 -17.41 -4.40
N LYS A 73 22.20 -17.81 -5.40
CA LYS A 73 21.68 -18.15 -6.74
C LYS A 73 20.71 -19.34 -6.69
N SER A 74 21.03 -20.36 -5.90
CA SER A 74 20.16 -21.53 -5.72
C SER A 74 18.83 -21.15 -5.07
N VAL A 75 18.86 -20.32 -4.01
CA VAL A 75 17.66 -19.82 -3.34
C VAL A 75 16.79 -19.01 -4.30
N ALA A 76 17.37 -18.13 -5.12
CA ALA A 76 16.61 -17.35 -6.10
C ALA A 76 15.89 -18.25 -7.13
N ILE A 77 16.53 -19.35 -7.55
CA ILE A 77 15.90 -20.34 -8.45
C ILE A 77 14.75 -21.07 -7.75
N LEU A 78 14.97 -21.55 -6.52
CA LEU A 78 13.94 -22.23 -5.74
C LEU A 78 12.75 -21.32 -5.44
N GLN A 79 12.98 -20.04 -5.14
CA GLN A 79 11.92 -19.05 -4.96
C GLN A 79 11.07 -18.88 -6.21
N LYS A 80 11.71 -18.84 -7.40
CA LYS A 80 10.99 -18.76 -8.67
C LYS A 80 10.16 -20.02 -8.94
N GLN A 81 10.71 -21.20 -8.65
CA GLN A 81 9.99 -22.48 -8.80
C GLN A 81 8.80 -22.57 -7.84
N LEU A 82 9.00 -22.20 -6.57
CA LEU A 82 7.94 -22.16 -5.57
C LEU A 82 6.80 -21.22 -6.00
N ALA A 83 7.13 -20.02 -6.52
CA ALA A 83 6.13 -19.09 -7.01
C ALA A 83 5.29 -19.69 -8.16
N GLN A 84 5.91 -20.43 -9.07
CA GLN A 84 5.21 -21.11 -10.17
C GLN A 84 4.29 -22.23 -9.68
N GLU A 85 4.73 -23.06 -8.74
CA GLU A 85 3.91 -24.14 -8.19
C GLU A 85 2.75 -23.62 -7.32
N VAL A 86 2.97 -22.53 -6.57
CA VAL A 86 1.90 -21.83 -5.85
C VAL A 86 0.83 -21.34 -6.83
N GLU A 87 1.22 -20.71 -7.95
CA GLU A 87 0.28 -20.21 -8.95
C GLU A 87 -0.50 -21.34 -9.63
N LYS A 88 0.19 -22.44 -9.97
CA LYS A 88 -0.44 -23.65 -10.51
C LYS A 88 -1.46 -24.23 -9.54
N THR A 89 -1.12 -24.32 -8.25
CA THR A 89 -2.03 -24.82 -7.21
C THR A 89 -3.25 -23.92 -7.05
N LYS A 90 -3.06 -22.60 -7.03
CA LYS A 90 -4.17 -21.62 -7.01
C LYS A 90 -5.10 -21.80 -8.21
N ARG A 91 -4.53 -21.96 -9.41
CA ARG A 91 -5.30 -22.18 -10.63
C ARG A 91 -6.17 -23.43 -10.54
N VAL A 92 -5.58 -24.57 -10.14
CA VAL A 92 -6.32 -25.84 -9.98
C VAL A 92 -7.41 -25.71 -8.91
N ARG A 93 -7.08 -25.10 -7.76
CA ARG A 93 -8.06 -24.86 -6.69
C ARG A 93 -9.23 -24.01 -7.18
N ARG A 94 -8.95 -22.93 -7.93
CA ARG A 94 -9.97 -22.05 -8.51
C ARG A 94 -10.85 -22.79 -9.52
N GLU A 95 -10.27 -23.61 -10.38
CA GLU A 95 -11.03 -24.43 -11.34
C GLU A 95 -11.98 -25.40 -10.63
N VAL A 96 -11.51 -26.07 -9.58
CA VAL A 96 -12.34 -26.95 -8.75
C VAL A 96 -13.45 -26.16 -8.03
N GLU A 97 -13.12 -25.02 -7.43
CA GLU A 97 -14.10 -24.21 -6.70
C GLU A 97 -15.17 -23.61 -7.63
N ILE A 98 -14.81 -23.19 -8.84
CA ILE A 98 -15.77 -22.75 -9.86
C ILE A 98 -16.66 -23.90 -10.29
N ARG A 99 -16.08 -25.07 -10.62
CA ARG A 99 -16.82 -26.21 -11.15
C ARG A 99 -17.77 -26.83 -10.12
N GLU A 100 -17.30 -27.00 -8.88
CA GLU A 100 -17.99 -27.80 -7.87
C GLU A 100 -18.77 -26.94 -6.85
N LEU A 101 -18.37 -25.68 -6.60
CA LEU A 101 -18.97 -24.86 -5.54
C LEU A 101 -19.73 -23.62 -6.03
N ARG A 102 -19.17 -22.82 -6.95
CA ARG A 102 -19.80 -21.55 -7.37
C ARG A 102 -20.67 -21.64 -8.63
N GLY A 103 -20.35 -22.57 -9.53
CA GLY A 103 -20.89 -22.59 -10.89
C GLY A 103 -20.22 -21.55 -11.81
N PRO A 104 -20.73 -21.37 -13.05
CA PRO A 104 -20.12 -20.48 -14.03
C PRO A 104 -20.09 -19.03 -13.54
N ILE A 105 -19.03 -18.32 -13.89
CA ILE A 105 -18.89 -16.89 -13.60
C ILE A 105 -20.01 -16.12 -14.33
N PRO A 106 -20.76 -15.24 -13.64
CA PRO A 106 -21.78 -14.40 -14.27
C PRO A 106 -21.22 -13.55 -15.41
N GLN A 107 -21.98 -13.41 -16.49
CA GLN A 107 -21.69 -12.43 -17.53
C GLN A 107 -22.07 -11.03 -17.03
N VAL A 108 -21.19 -10.06 -17.26
CA VAL A 108 -21.31 -8.69 -16.72
C VAL A 108 -21.10 -7.64 -17.82
N SER A 109 -21.95 -6.62 -17.82
CA SER A 109 -21.88 -5.47 -18.74
C SER A 109 -20.83 -4.44 -18.31
N ALA A 110 -20.52 -4.35 -17.01
CA ALA A 110 -19.57 -3.39 -16.48
C ALA A 110 -18.19 -3.48 -17.14
N ASP A 111 -17.56 -2.32 -17.37
CA ASP A 111 -16.24 -2.23 -18.00
C ASP A 111 -15.11 -2.68 -17.05
N ARG A 112 -15.21 -2.35 -15.76
CA ARG A 112 -14.18 -2.65 -14.76
C ARG A 112 -14.79 -3.33 -13.54
N VAL A 113 -14.27 -4.50 -13.18
CA VAL A 113 -14.80 -5.35 -12.12
C VAL A 113 -13.67 -6.00 -11.34
N ILE A 114 -13.85 -6.11 -10.01
CA ILE A 114 -13.07 -7.04 -9.19
C ILE A 114 -13.95 -7.62 -8.07
N VAL A 115 -13.72 -8.88 -7.73
CA VAL A 115 -14.36 -9.61 -6.62
C VAL A 115 -13.27 -10.21 -5.75
N VAL A 116 -13.29 -9.89 -4.46
CA VAL A 116 -12.24 -10.32 -3.53
C VAL A 116 -12.81 -11.01 -2.29
N ASP A 117 -12.08 -12.01 -1.81
CA ASP A 117 -12.22 -12.55 -0.46
C ASP A 117 -11.47 -11.63 0.53
N THR A 118 -12.21 -11.09 1.50
CA THR A 118 -11.65 -10.13 2.46
C THR A 118 -10.68 -10.76 3.47
N ALA A 119 -10.79 -12.06 3.74
CA ALA A 119 -9.94 -12.75 4.71
C ALA A 119 -8.60 -13.17 4.08
N SER A 120 -8.60 -13.63 2.83
CA SER A 120 -7.40 -14.15 2.15
C SER A 120 -6.75 -13.21 1.14
N ASP A 121 -7.38 -12.06 0.82
CA ASP A 121 -7.01 -11.20 -0.31
C ASP A 121 -7.06 -11.91 -1.68
N GLU A 122 -7.71 -13.05 -1.76
CA GLU A 122 -7.85 -13.80 -3.00
C GLU A 122 -8.80 -13.10 -3.97
N VAL A 123 -8.32 -12.84 -5.20
CA VAL A 123 -9.16 -12.32 -6.28
C VAL A 123 -9.93 -13.48 -6.92
N LEU A 124 -11.24 -13.48 -6.74
CA LEU A 124 -12.13 -14.53 -7.25
C LEU A 124 -12.50 -14.30 -8.72
N PHE A 125 -12.69 -13.03 -9.10
CA PHE A 125 -12.99 -12.60 -10.46
C PHE A 125 -12.50 -11.17 -10.69
N GLU A 126 -12.04 -10.89 -11.91
CA GLU A 126 -11.65 -9.54 -12.33
C GLU A 126 -11.84 -9.35 -13.84
N LYS A 127 -12.17 -8.12 -14.23
CA LYS A 127 -12.28 -7.66 -15.63
C LYS A 127 -11.76 -6.23 -15.67
N ASN A 128 -10.71 -5.96 -16.45
CA ASN A 128 -10.02 -4.65 -16.48
C ASN A 128 -9.77 -4.03 -15.08
N PRO A 129 -9.27 -4.80 -14.10
CA PRO A 129 -9.22 -4.38 -12.70
C PRO A 129 -8.32 -3.17 -12.46
N ASP A 130 -7.29 -2.99 -13.28
CA ASP A 130 -6.27 -1.94 -13.20
C ASP A 130 -6.51 -0.79 -14.19
N LYS A 131 -7.64 -0.80 -14.92
CA LYS A 131 -7.99 0.27 -15.85
C LYS A 131 -8.43 1.52 -15.09
N ARG A 132 -7.67 2.61 -15.25
CA ARG A 132 -7.97 3.92 -14.67
C ARG A 132 -9.25 4.52 -15.24
N GLY A 133 -9.92 5.32 -14.44
CA GLY A 133 -11.08 6.11 -14.86
C GLY A 133 -11.84 6.67 -13.66
N ALA A 134 -12.79 7.56 -13.93
CA ALA A 134 -13.60 8.19 -12.89
C ALA A 134 -14.38 7.13 -12.08
N ILE A 135 -14.51 7.37 -10.77
CA ILE A 135 -15.17 6.46 -9.83
C ILE A 135 -16.34 7.11 -9.07
N ALA A 136 -16.64 8.37 -9.40
CA ALA A 136 -17.72 9.15 -8.82
C ALA A 136 -17.74 9.08 -7.28
N SER A 137 -18.94 9.02 -6.68
CA SER A 137 -19.13 9.04 -5.23
C SER A 137 -18.61 7.82 -4.45
N THR A 138 -18.08 6.79 -5.11
CA THR A 138 -17.37 5.72 -4.38
C THR A 138 -16.11 6.25 -3.68
N THR A 139 -15.58 7.38 -4.16
CA THR A 139 -14.58 8.23 -3.47
C THR A 139 -14.87 8.46 -1.98
N LYS A 140 -16.16 8.57 -1.61
CA LYS A 140 -16.58 8.82 -0.23
C LYS A 140 -16.24 7.69 0.74
N LEU A 141 -15.88 6.50 0.25
CA LEU A 141 -15.31 5.44 1.09
C LEU A 141 -13.96 5.86 1.67
N LEU A 142 -13.07 6.45 0.87
CA LEU A 142 -11.79 6.96 1.37
C LEU A 142 -11.99 8.15 2.31
N THR A 143 -12.95 9.04 2.00
CA THR A 143 -13.35 10.12 2.91
C THR A 143 -13.81 9.57 4.26
N ALA A 144 -14.68 8.56 4.26
CA ALA A 144 -15.17 7.92 5.47
C ALA A 144 -14.03 7.26 6.28
N LEU A 145 -13.13 6.55 5.59
CA LEU A 145 -11.96 5.93 6.22
C LEU A 145 -11.12 6.96 6.98
N LEU A 146 -10.76 8.06 6.33
CA LEU A 146 -9.93 9.11 6.94
C LEU A 146 -10.62 9.85 8.10
N VAL A 147 -11.94 10.04 8.01
CA VAL A 147 -12.72 10.66 9.09
C VAL A 147 -12.77 9.74 10.31
N VAL A 148 -13.01 8.43 10.11
CA VAL A 148 -13.03 7.45 11.20
C VAL A 148 -11.64 7.25 11.81
N GLU A 149 -10.59 7.21 10.99
CA GLU A 149 -9.19 7.08 11.46
C GLU A 149 -8.73 8.30 12.27
N ALA A 150 -9.26 9.49 11.98
CA ALA A 150 -8.99 10.68 12.80
C ALA A 150 -9.71 10.67 14.15
N GLY A 151 -10.71 9.81 14.35
CA GLY A 151 -11.44 9.67 15.62
C GLY A 151 -12.37 10.84 15.95
N ASP A 152 -12.78 10.89 17.23
CA ASP A 152 -13.65 11.93 17.80
C ASP A 152 -14.94 12.13 16.99
N LEU A 153 -15.68 11.04 16.73
CA LEU A 153 -16.89 11.08 15.91
C LEU A 153 -18.03 11.91 16.53
N ASP A 154 -17.91 12.29 17.80
CA ASP A 154 -18.89 13.12 18.48
C ASP A 154 -18.51 14.62 18.48
N LYS A 155 -17.36 14.97 17.91
CA LYS A 155 -16.95 16.36 17.63
C LYS A 155 -18.02 17.09 16.83
N ILE A 156 -18.32 18.31 17.25
CA ILE A 156 -19.21 19.22 16.54
C ILE A 156 -18.48 19.88 15.37
N VAL A 157 -19.08 19.74 14.19
CA VAL A 157 -18.71 20.44 12.96
C VAL A 157 -19.71 21.57 12.74
N THR A 158 -19.21 22.80 12.67
CA THR A 158 -20.01 23.96 12.26
C THR A 158 -19.89 24.13 10.75
N VAL A 159 -21.01 24.18 10.05
CA VAL A 159 -21.07 24.32 8.59
C VAL A 159 -20.61 25.71 8.17
N GLU A 160 -19.70 25.76 7.21
CA GLU A 160 -19.19 27.00 6.61
C GLU A 160 -19.70 27.19 5.19
N LEU A 161 -19.56 28.41 4.66
CA LEU A 161 -20.02 28.75 3.31
C LEU A 161 -19.40 27.83 2.24
N SER A 162 -18.10 27.55 2.34
CA SER A 162 -17.36 26.68 1.43
C SER A 162 -17.99 25.29 1.29
N ASP A 163 -18.51 24.74 2.39
CA ASP A 163 -19.09 23.38 2.41
C ASP A 163 -20.31 23.28 1.49
N THR A 164 -21.06 24.37 1.37
CA THR A 164 -22.31 24.45 0.60
C THR A 164 -22.06 24.62 -0.90
N GLN A 165 -20.84 24.99 -1.30
CA GLN A 165 -20.43 25.35 -2.67
C GLN A 165 -20.07 24.14 -3.55
N CYS A 166 -20.88 23.08 -3.48
CA CYS A 166 -20.78 21.93 -4.39
C CYS A 166 -22.15 21.63 -5.04
N SER A 167 -22.13 21.06 -6.23
CA SER A 167 -23.33 20.57 -6.93
C SER A 167 -22.91 19.48 -7.90
N PRO A 168 -23.71 18.43 -8.16
CA PRO A 168 -25.07 18.13 -7.65
C PRO A 168 -25.07 17.37 -6.30
N VAL A 169 -26.19 16.72 -5.94
CA VAL A 169 -26.39 15.81 -4.77
C VAL A 169 -25.95 16.41 -3.43
N ARG A 170 -26.85 17.19 -2.83
CA ARG A 170 -26.68 17.83 -1.52
C ARG A 170 -27.83 17.47 -0.59
N LEU A 171 -27.58 17.56 0.71
CA LEU A 171 -28.62 17.51 1.73
C LEU A 171 -29.19 18.92 1.99
N GLY A 172 -28.38 19.94 1.71
CA GLY A 172 -28.76 21.35 1.84
C GLY A 172 -28.38 21.91 3.21
N LEU A 173 -27.17 21.60 3.69
CA LEU A 173 -26.64 22.17 4.92
C LEU A 173 -26.64 23.70 4.85
N LYS A 174 -26.94 24.36 5.97
CA LYS A 174 -26.91 25.83 6.07
C LYS A 174 -25.73 26.29 6.92
N VAL A 175 -25.13 27.41 6.54
CA VAL A 175 -24.03 28.03 7.28
C VAL A 175 -24.43 28.28 8.74
N GLY A 176 -23.54 27.90 9.66
CA GLY A 176 -23.76 28.00 11.10
C GLY A 176 -24.52 26.82 11.72
N GLU A 177 -25.10 25.92 10.94
CA GLU A 177 -25.66 24.68 11.49
C GLU A 177 -24.55 23.80 12.08
N GLN A 178 -24.88 23.08 13.15
CA GLN A 178 -23.95 22.26 13.91
C GLN A 178 -24.40 20.81 13.92
N PHE A 179 -23.48 19.91 13.60
CA PHE A 179 -23.71 18.47 13.57
C PHE A 179 -22.51 17.74 14.13
N THR A 180 -22.72 16.57 14.73
CA THR A 180 -21.60 15.68 15.05
C THR A 180 -20.98 15.10 13.77
N ARG A 181 -19.68 14.79 13.79
CA ARG A 181 -19.03 14.04 12.71
C ARG A 181 -19.78 12.76 12.37
N ARG A 182 -20.29 12.04 13.39
CA ARG A 182 -21.07 10.81 13.25
C ARG A 182 -22.34 11.03 12.43
N GLN A 183 -23.11 12.09 12.72
CA GLN A 183 -24.34 12.39 11.98
C GLN A 183 -24.05 12.69 10.51
N LEU A 184 -23.02 13.51 10.27
CA LEU A 184 -22.56 13.86 8.93
C LEU A 184 -22.06 12.62 8.18
N LEU A 185 -21.16 11.83 8.77
CA LEU A 185 -20.62 10.60 8.19
C LEU A 185 -21.74 9.62 7.82
N THR A 186 -22.71 9.42 8.72
CA THR A 186 -23.87 8.55 8.50
C THR A 186 -24.70 9.02 7.31
N ALA A 187 -25.05 10.31 7.28
CA ALA A 187 -25.82 10.88 6.18
C ALA A 187 -25.05 10.86 4.84
N MET A 188 -23.73 11.09 4.85
CA MET A 188 -22.88 11.04 3.67
C MET A 188 -22.85 9.64 3.05
N LEU A 189 -22.70 8.59 3.86
CA LEU A 189 -22.64 7.22 3.36
C LEU A 189 -24.00 6.71 2.90
N VAL A 190 -25.09 7.10 3.57
CA VAL A 190 -26.46 6.71 3.20
C VAL A 190 -26.96 7.46 1.95
N LYS A 191 -26.80 8.79 1.91
CA LYS A 191 -27.41 9.64 0.88
C LYS A 191 -26.41 10.18 -0.16
N SER A 192 -25.12 9.95 0.02
CA SER A 192 -24.05 10.38 -0.90
C SER A 192 -23.88 11.90 -1.01
N SER A 193 -24.19 12.63 0.06
CA SER A 193 -24.21 14.10 0.06
C SER A 193 -22.82 14.72 -0.14
N ASN A 194 -22.70 15.65 -1.09
CA ASN A 194 -21.43 16.30 -1.43
C ASN A 194 -21.08 17.44 -0.48
N ASP A 195 -22.07 18.19 -0.02
CA ASP A 195 -21.90 19.28 0.97
C ASP A 195 -21.39 18.76 2.30
N ILE A 196 -21.91 17.61 2.74
CA ILE A 196 -21.41 16.91 3.92
C ILE A 196 -19.96 16.43 3.72
N ALA A 197 -19.62 15.91 2.55
CA ALA A 197 -18.26 15.46 2.27
C ALA A 197 -17.25 16.61 2.34
N GLN A 198 -17.61 17.80 1.84
CA GLN A 198 -16.80 19.01 1.98
C GLN A 198 -16.65 19.45 3.44
N ALA A 199 -17.74 19.48 4.20
CA ALA A 199 -17.72 19.85 5.62
C ALA A 199 -16.82 18.91 6.44
N LEU A 200 -16.92 17.60 6.22
CA LEU A 200 -16.07 16.61 6.89
C LEU A 200 -14.60 16.74 6.47
N ALA A 201 -14.31 17.02 5.19
CA ALA A 201 -12.95 17.23 4.71
C ALA A 201 -12.30 18.47 5.33
N ARG A 202 -13.00 19.61 5.33
CA ARG A 202 -12.56 20.86 5.94
C ARG A 202 -12.35 20.69 7.45
N ASP A 203 -13.29 20.07 8.16
CA ASP A 203 -13.13 19.82 9.60
C ASP A 203 -11.96 18.87 9.91
N ASN A 204 -11.63 17.95 9.00
CA ASN A 204 -10.55 16.98 9.19
C ASN A 204 -9.15 17.55 8.88
N ALA A 205 -9.02 18.39 7.84
CA ALA A 205 -7.72 18.82 7.32
C ALA A 205 -7.58 20.34 7.14
N GLY A 206 -8.58 21.13 7.53
CA GLY A 206 -8.60 22.59 7.41
C GLY A 206 -9.10 23.11 6.06
N SER A 207 -8.93 22.35 4.97
CA SER A 207 -9.47 22.67 3.64
C SER A 207 -9.72 21.42 2.79
N VAL A 208 -10.42 21.58 1.67
CA VAL A 208 -10.65 20.48 0.71
C VAL A 208 -9.34 20.04 0.05
N GLU A 209 -8.45 20.99 -0.27
CA GLU A 209 -7.15 20.75 -0.90
C GLU A 209 -6.22 19.99 0.06
N ALA A 210 -6.16 20.42 1.33
CA ALA A 210 -5.40 19.72 2.36
C ALA A 210 -5.94 18.30 2.60
N PHE A 211 -7.26 18.12 2.55
CA PHE A 211 -7.87 16.80 2.65
C PHE A 211 -7.56 15.92 1.44
N ALA A 212 -7.58 16.47 0.22
CA ALA A 212 -7.18 15.75 -1.00
C ALA A 212 -5.73 15.29 -0.94
N ALA A 213 -4.80 16.13 -0.43
CA ALA A 213 -3.42 15.72 -0.18
C ALA A 213 -3.34 14.52 0.77
N LYS A 214 -4.11 14.54 1.86
CA LYS A 214 -4.21 13.44 2.82
C LYS A 214 -4.83 12.17 2.21
N MET A 215 -5.80 12.31 1.29
CA MET A 215 -6.35 11.19 0.52
C MET A 215 -5.27 10.50 -0.32
N ASN A 216 -4.45 11.27 -1.04
CA ASN A 216 -3.37 10.73 -1.86
C ASN A 216 -2.23 10.15 -1.01
N GLU A 217 -1.90 10.74 0.14
CA GLU A 217 -0.96 10.14 1.09
C GLU A 217 -1.49 8.76 1.58
N ARG A 218 -2.79 8.67 1.84
CA ARG A 218 -3.41 7.40 2.24
C ARG A 218 -3.39 6.36 1.11
N CYS A 219 -3.51 6.79 -0.14
CA CYS A 219 -3.32 5.90 -1.30
C CYS A 219 -1.92 5.28 -1.31
N LEU A 220 -0.87 6.09 -1.10
CA LEU A 220 0.51 5.59 -1.01
C LEU A 220 0.68 4.59 0.14
N ALA A 221 0.13 4.91 1.32
CA ALA A 221 0.19 4.04 2.49
C ALA A 221 -0.55 2.69 2.30
N LEU A 222 -1.58 2.66 1.45
CA LEU A 222 -2.31 1.44 1.09
C LEU A 222 -1.74 0.72 -0.15
N GLY A 223 -0.68 1.26 -0.75
CA GLY A 223 -0.06 0.74 -1.96
C GLY A 223 -0.94 0.86 -3.21
N LEU A 224 -1.77 1.89 -3.28
CA LEU A 224 -2.68 2.18 -4.41
C LEU A 224 -1.90 2.96 -5.48
N GLN A 225 -1.49 2.28 -6.54
CA GLN A 225 -0.57 2.84 -7.54
C GLN A 225 -1.31 3.60 -8.65
N ASP A 226 -2.62 3.40 -8.79
CA ASP A 226 -3.42 3.87 -9.91
C ASP A 226 -4.64 4.68 -9.46
N SER A 227 -4.43 5.51 -8.42
CA SER A 227 -5.47 6.36 -7.84
C SER A 227 -4.98 7.78 -7.62
N HIS A 228 -5.87 8.74 -7.86
CA HIS A 228 -5.66 10.17 -7.63
C HIS A 228 -6.95 10.83 -7.19
N TYR A 229 -6.87 11.63 -6.12
CA TYR A 229 -8.01 12.30 -5.50
C TYR A 229 -7.78 13.80 -5.40
N VAL A 230 -8.77 14.56 -5.83
CA VAL A 230 -8.73 16.04 -5.83
C VAL A 230 -9.81 16.66 -4.95
N ASN A 231 -10.79 15.86 -4.51
CA ASN A 231 -11.88 16.29 -3.65
C ASN A 231 -12.49 15.09 -2.90
N PRO A 232 -13.24 15.31 -1.79
CA PRO A 232 -13.76 14.24 -0.94
C PRO A 232 -15.02 13.55 -1.49
N HIS A 233 -15.53 13.98 -2.64
CA HIS A 233 -16.83 13.52 -3.14
C HIS A 233 -16.79 12.81 -4.50
N GLY A 234 -15.70 12.93 -5.25
CA GLY A 234 -15.50 12.31 -6.56
C GLY A 234 -16.23 13.01 -7.71
N LEU A 235 -16.47 14.32 -7.61
CA LEU A 235 -16.96 15.09 -8.78
C LEU A 235 -15.77 15.46 -9.66
N PRO A 236 -15.98 15.68 -10.97
CA PRO A 236 -14.94 16.19 -11.84
C PRO A 236 -14.38 17.54 -11.35
N SER A 237 -13.10 17.77 -11.59
CA SER A 237 -12.46 19.05 -11.30
C SER A 237 -12.67 20.04 -12.43
N ARG A 238 -12.48 21.33 -12.17
CA ARG A 238 -12.54 22.37 -13.21
C ARG A 238 -11.20 22.66 -13.87
N ASN A 239 -10.10 22.16 -13.30
CA ASN A 239 -8.73 22.57 -13.65
C ASN A 239 -7.93 21.44 -14.32
N ASP A 240 -8.59 20.62 -15.14
CA ASP A 240 -8.02 19.45 -15.84
C ASP A 240 -7.43 18.34 -14.94
N ASP A 241 -7.43 18.54 -13.62
CA ASP A 241 -6.96 17.59 -12.61
C ASP A 241 -8.11 16.68 -12.15
N GLU A 242 -8.34 15.59 -12.87
CA GLU A 242 -9.51 14.72 -12.66
C GLU A 242 -9.25 13.59 -11.65
N PRO A 243 -10.19 13.32 -10.72
CA PRO A 243 -10.06 12.19 -9.81
C PRO A 243 -10.28 10.87 -10.57
N PHE A 244 -9.40 9.91 -10.37
CA PHE A 244 -9.51 8.58 -10.94
C PHE A 244 -9.06 7.49 -9.95
N SER A 245 -9.50 6.27 -10.22
CA SER A 245 -9.02 5.07 -9.54
C SER A 245 -9.25 3.85 -10.43
N THR A 246 -8.97 2.67 -9.89
CA THR A 246 -9.18 1.36 -10.53
C THR A 246 -10.10 0.51 -9.68
N ALA A 247 -10.60 -0.60 -10.24
CA ALA A 247 -11.40 -1.53 -9.45
C ALA A 247 -10.54 -2.19 -8.35
N ARG A 248 -9.28 -2.49 -8.65
CA ARG A 248 -8.32 -3.08 -7.70
C ARG A 248 -7.99 -2.14 -6.54
N ASP A 249 -7.72 -0.87 -6.81
CA ASP A 249 -7.41 0.08 -5.74
C ASP A 249 -8.64 0.34 -4.86
N LEU A 250 -9.81 0.47 -5.48
CA LEU A 250 -11.05 0.70 -4.75
C LEU A 250 -11.45 -0.51 -3.89
N SER A 251 -11.13 -1.75 -4.28
CA SER A 251 -11.39 -2.93 -3.44
C SER A 251 -10.52 -2.95 -2.18
N ARG A 252 -9.30 -2.42 -2.25
CA ARG A 252 -8.41 -2.24 -1.07
C ARG A 252 -8.94 -1.16 -0.14
N ILE A 253 -9.42 -0.04 -0.68
CA ILE A 253 -10.11 1.00 0.13
C ILE A 253 -11.36 0.41 0.79
N ALA A 254 -12.15 -0.36 0.04
CA ALA A 254 -13.35 -1.00 0.56
C ALA A 254 -13.03 -2.02 1.67
N LYS A 255 -11.97 -2.82 1.51
CA LYS A 255 -11.49 -3.72 2.56
C LYS A 255 -11.04 -2.97 3.81
N ALA A 256 -10.30 -1.87 3.64
CA ALA A 256 -9.89 -1.03 4.77
C ALA A 256 -11.11 -0.43 5.50
N CYS A 257 -12.15 -0.02 4.76
CA CYS A 257 -13.43 0.42 5.32
C CYS A 257 -14.17 -0.70 6.05
N ASP A 258 -14.20 -1.91 5.48
CA ASP A 258 -14.82 -3.08 6.07
C ASP A 258 -14.17 -3.48 7.41
N GLY A 259 -12.87 -3.22 7.55
CA GLY A 259 -12.13 -3.39 8.81
C GLY A 259 -12.49 -2.39 9.92
N LYS A 260 -13.31 -1.37 9.65
CA LYS A 260 -13.75 -0.36 10.63
C LYS A 260 -15.21 -0.61 11.04
N PRO A 261 -15.48 -1.07 12.28
CA PRO A 261 -16.84 -1.31 12.75
C PRO A 261 -17.77 -0.10 12.57
N GLU A 262 -17.27 1.11 12.79
CA GLU A 262 -18.03 2.36 12.64
C GLU A 262 -18.54 2.55 11.22
N ILE A 263 -17.75 2.18 10.21
CA ILE A 263 -18.16 2.27 8.81
C ILE A 263 -19.14 1.16 8.46
N ARG A 264 -18.86 -0.10 8.87
CA ARG A 264 -19.77 -1.24 8.63
C ARG A 264 -21.17 -1.00 9.18
N GLU A 265 -21.26 -0.47 10.40
CA GLU A 265 -22.54 -0.17 11.04
C GLU A 265 -23.35 0.90 10.29
N ILE A 266 -22.67 1.84 9.63
CA ILE A 266 -23.33 2.89 8.85
C ILE A 266 -23.76 2.37 7.47
N VAL A 267 -22.87 1.70 6.74
CA VAL A 267 -23.15 1.33 5.34
C VAL A 267 -24.25 0.28 5.21
N LYS A 268 -24.48 -0.53 6.25
CA LYS A 268 -25.58 -1.50 6.31
C LYS A 268 -26.97 -0.88 6.52
N LEU A 269 -27.05 0.39 6.89
CA LEU A 269 -28.33 1.05 7.14
C LEU A 269 -29.12 1.19 5.83
N GLN A 270 -30.31 0.59 5.77
CA GLN A 270 -31.22 0.81 4.63
C GLN A 270 -31.84 2.21 4.63
N LYS A 271 -32.03 2.78 5.82
CA LYS A 271 -32.57 4.13 6.06
C LYS A 271 -31.88 4.78 7.25
N TYR A 272 -31.87 6.10 7.28
CA TYR A 272 -31.35 6.90 8.39
C TYR A 272 -32.21 8.13 8.65
N THR A 273 -32.61 8.31 9.91
CA THR A 273 -33.40 9.47 10.36
C THR A 273 -32.47 10.62 10.73
N PHE A 274 -32.30 11.57 9.81
CA PHE A 274 -31.47 12.75 10.02
C PHE A 274 -32.24 13.82 10.80
N LYS A 275 -31.67 14.29 11.91
CA LYS A 275 -32.24 15.36 12.74
C LYS A 275 -31.48 16.65 12.50
N TRP A 276 -32.21 17.70 12.11
CA TRP A 276 -31.68 19.05 11.90
C TRP A 276 -31.61 19.81 13.23
N PRO A 277 -30.74 20.83 13.37
CA PRO A 277 -30.68 21.67 14.58
C PRO A 277 -32.00 22.40 14.88
N SER A 278 -32.80 22.68 13.84
CA SER A 278 -34.14 23.26 13.97
C SER A 278 -35.19 22.32 14.57
N GLY A 279 -34.84 21.06 14.85
CA GLY A 279 -35.77 20.01 15.28
C GLY A 279 -36.50 19.31 14.12
N LYS A 280 -36.36 19.81 12.89
CA LYS A 280 -36.87 19.11 11.68
C LYS A 280 -36.22 17.73 11.59
N VAL A 281 -36.97 16.75 11.09
CA VAL A 281 -36.49 15.39 10.82
C VAL A 281 -36.61 15.10 9.32
N THR A 282 -35.65 14.36 8.76
CA THR A 282 -35.67 13.92 7.36
C THR A 282 -35.24 12.47 7.28
N GLU A 283 -36.07 11.64 6.65
CA GLU A 283 -35.72 10.24 6.39
C GLU A 283 -34.85 10.15 5.13
N LEU A 284 -33.65 9.60 5.28
CA LEU A 284 -32.71 9.34 4.19
C LEU A 284 -32.78 7.85 3.85
N SER A 285 -32.99 7.53 2.58
CA SER A 285 -32.91 6.15 2.09
C SER A 285 -31.54 5.89 1.48
N ASN A 286 -30.98 4.72 1.77
CA ASN A 286 -29.70 4.29 1.21
C ASN A 286 -29.81 4.13 -0.31
N THR A 287 -28.79 4.61 -1.02
CA THR A 287 -28.74 4.56 -2.48
C THR A 287 -28.41 3.17 -3.03
N ASN A 288 -27.81 2.27 -2.24
CA ASN A 288 -27.49 0.91 -2.66
C ASN A 288 -28.77 0.07 -2.79
N ARG A 289 -29.15 -0.29 -4.02
CA ARG A 289 -30.34 -1.11 -4.28
C ARG A 289 -30.14 -2.57 -3.89
N VAL A 290 -28.91 -3.10 -4.00
CA VAL A 290 -28.57 -4.49 -3.65
C VAL A 290 -28.76 -4.74 -2.16
N LEU A 291 -28.40 -3.77 -1.31
CA LEU A 291 -28.65 -3.81 0.15
C LEU A 291 -30.13 -4.01 0.50
N ARG A 292 -31.06 -3.59 -0.37
CA ARG A 292 -32.50 -3.73 -0.15
C ARG A 292 -33.08 -5.00 -0.76
N SER A 293 -32.48 -5.53 -1.83
CA SER A 293 -32.96 -6.72 -2.54
C SER A 293 -32.33 -8.03 -2.05
N ALA A 294 -31.16 -7.97 -1.40
CA ALA A 294 -30.36 -9.13 -1.03
C ALA A 294 -29.98 -9.11 0.45
N GLY A 295 -30.55 -10.01 1.26
CA GLY A 295 -30.35 -10.05 2.71
C GLY A 295 -28.92 -10.40 3.19
N TYR A 296 -28.06 -10.86 2.28
CA TYR A 296 -26.63 -11.11 2.53
C TYR A 296 -25.76 -9.89 2.22
N CYS A 297 -26.28 -8.89 1.50
CA CYS A 297 -25.57 -7.66 1.20
C CYS A 297 -25.67 -6.73 2.40
N ASP A 298 -24.55 -6.17 2.82
CA ASP A 298 -24.46 -5.33 4.03
C ASP A 298 -23.83 -3.96 3.77
N GLY A 299 -23.82 -3.50 2.51
CA GLY A 299 -23.71 -2.08 2.21
C GLY A 299 -22.64 -1.71 1.20
N MET A 300 -21.71 -0.85 1.64
CA MET A 300 -20.76 -0.02 0.89
C MET A 300 -21.40 1.17 0.16
N LYS A 301 -21.09 1.41 -1.13
CA LYS A 301 -21.28 2.75 -1.71
C LYS A 301 -21.53 2.76 -3.23
N THR A 302 -22.52 3.55 -3.63
CA THR A 302 -22.84 3.85 -5.03
C THR A 302 -22.09 5.09 -5.56
N GLY A 303 -21.98 5.22 -6.87
CA GLY A 303 -21.54 6.44 -7.54
C GLY A 303 -22.10 6.58 -8.95
N TYR A 304 -22.31 7.82 -9.38
CA TYR A 304 -22.65 8.16 -10.77
C TYR A 304 -22.13 9.57 -11.10
N THR A 305 -21.52 9.69 -12.26
CA THR A 305 -21.31 10.91 -13.04
C THR A 305 -21.32 10.51 -14.51
N ASP A 306 -21.53 11.44 -15.43
CA ASP A 306 -21.51 11.12 -16.86
C ASP A 306 -20.17 10.51 -17.31
N ALA A 307 -19.05 10.94 -16.70
CA ALA A 307 -17.71 10.42 -16.97
C ALA A 307 -17.44 9.03 -16.34
N ALA A 308 -18.05 8.72 -15.19
CA ALA A 308 -17.80 7.46 -14.47
C ALA A 308 -18.74 6.33 -14.88
N GLY A 309 -19.86 6.65 -15.54
CA GLY A 309 -21.00 5.73 -15.63
C GLY A 309 -21.55 5.40 -14.24
N TYR A 310 -22.32 4.32 -14.15
CA TYR A 310 -22.79 3.81 -12.86
C TYR A 310 -21.73 2.95 -12.19
N CYS A 311 -21.48 3.24 -10.92
CA CYS A 311 -20.48 2.58 -10.08
C CYS A 311 -21.13 2.06 -8.79
N LEU A 312 -20.67 0.89 -8.34
CA LEU A 312 -21.06 0.29 -7.07
C LEU A 312 -19.89 -0.49 -6.46
N VAL A 313 -19.58 -0.17 -5.22
CA VAL A 313 -18.88 -1.08 -4.31
C VAL A 313 -19.96 -1.71 -3.43
N ALA A 314 -19.95 -3.02 -3.31
CA ALA A 314 -20.86 -3.78 -2.44
C ALA A 314 -20.08 -4.81 -1.61
N SER A 315 -20.53 -5.03 -0.40
CA SER A 315 -20.06 -6.14 0.45
C SER A 315 -21.22 -7.06 0.81
N GLY A 316 -20.88 -8.30 1.14
CA GLY A 316 -21.83 -9.23 1.71
C GLY A 316 -21.16 -10.44 2.35
N GLU A 317 -21.95 -11.17 3.14
CA GLU A 317 -21.49 -12.30 3.91
C GLU A 317 -22.50 -13.45 3.91
N ARG A 318 -22.01 -14.67 3.76
CA ARG A 318 -22.75 -15.92 3.96
C ARG A 318 -21.82 -16.95 4.60
N ASN A 319 -22.30 -17.71 5.59
CA ASN A 319 -21.54 -18.78 6.23
C ASN A 319 -20.13 -18.35 6.72
N GLY A 320 -20.01 -17.14 7.28
CA GLY A 320 -18.74 -16.58 7.75
C GLY A 320 -17.76 -16.18 6.64
N ARG A 321 -18.16 -16.24 5.37
CA ARG A 321 -17.36 -15.84 4.21
C ARG A 321 -17.81 -14.49 3.72
N ARG A 322 -16.88 -13.54 3.76
CA ARG A 322 -17.14 -12.13 3.46
C ARG A 322 -16.47 -11.72 2.16
N ARG A 323 -17.24 -11.08 1.28
CA ARG A 323 -16.85 -10.74 -0.09
C ARG A 323 -17.06 -9.26 -0.35
N ILE A 324 -16.17 -8.70 -1.15
CA ILE A 324 -16.34 -7.35 -1.71
C ILE A 324 -16.38 -7.49 -3.22
N VAL A 325 -17.34 -6.80 -3.82
CA VAL A 325 -17.52 -6.68 -5.27
C VAL A 325 -17.43 -5.20 -5.63
N VAL A 326 -16.61 -4.88 -6.62
CA VAL A 326 -16.49 -3.54 -7.20
C VAL A 326 -16.91 -3.64 -8.66
N VAL A 327 -17.86 -2.81 -9.06
CA VAL A 327 -18.40 -2.71 -10.42
C VAL A 327 -18.35 -1.24 -10.82
N LEU A 328 -17.60 -0.90 -11.87
CA LEU A 328 -17.40 0.49 -12.31
C LEU A 328 -17.66 0.64 -13.81
N ASN A 329 -18.17 1.82 -14.18
CA ASN A 329 -18.51 2.16 -15.55
C ASN A 329 -19.46 1.12 -16.17
N ASP A 330 -20.64 1.03 -15.57
CA ASP A 330 -21.75 0.20 -16.04
C ASP A 330 -22.96 1.09 -16.38
N THR A 331 -23.99 0.45 -16.92
CA THR A 331 -25.31 1.05 -17.19
C THR A 331 -26.13 1.17 -15.90
N GLU A 332 -27.16 2.03 -15.89
CA GLU A 332 -28.01 2.26 -14.71
C GLU A 332 -28.65 0.96 -14.18
N GLY A 333 -29.10 0.09 -15.09
CA GLY A 333 -29.69 -1.19 -14.74
C GLY A 333 -28.64 -2.27 -14.47
N GLY A 334 -27.54 -2.26 -15.23
CA GLY A 334 -26.46 -3.24 -15.16
C GLY A 334 -25.80 -3.25 -13.79
N VAL A 335 -25.48 -2.07 -13.24
CA VAL A 335 -24.67 -1.96 -12.01
C VAL A 335 -25.25 -2.76 -10.83
N TRP A 336 -26.58 -2.82 -10.72
CA TRP A 336 -27.26 -3.57 -9.66
C TRP A 336 -27.29 -5.07 -9.96
N LYS A 337 -27.56 -5.44 -11.21
CA LYS A 337 -27.63 -6.84 -11.65
C LYS A 337 -26.26 -7.51 -11.59
N ASP A 338 -25.24 -6.85 -12.12
CA ASP A 338 -23.86 -7.33 -12.15
C ASP A 338 -23.32 -7.49 -10.74
N ALA A 339 -23.45 -6.47 -9.88
CA ALA A 339 -22.98 -6.54 -8.51
C ALA A 339 -23.71 -7.62 -7.70
N GLN A 340 -25.04 -7.73 -7.83
CA GLN A 340 -25.80 -8.75 -7.13
C GLN A 340 -25.42 -10.16 -7.60
N ALA A 341 -25.34 -10.39 -8.92
CA ALA A 341 -25.00 -11.69 -9.49
C ALA A 341 -23.58 -12.15 -9.12
N LEU A 342 -22.60 -11.23 -9.17
CA LEU A 342 -21.23 -11.50 -8.75
C LEU A 342 -21.14 -11.81 -7.26
N LEU A 343 -21.85 -11.03 -6.42
CA LEU A 343 -21.84 -11.24 -4.97
C LEU A 343 -22.53 -12.57 -4.61
N ASP A 344 -23.66 -12.88 -5.24
CA ASP A 344 -24.33 -14.18 -5.12
C ASP A 344 -23.41 -15.33 -5.49
N TRP A 345 -22.75 -15.24 -6.65
CA TRP A 345 -21.81 -16.26 -7.13
C TRP A 345 -20.61 -16.42 -6.18
N ALA A 346 -20.03 -15.32 -5.72
CA ALA A 346 -18.84 -15.34 -4.86
C ALA A 346 -19.10 -15.96 -3.48
N LEU A 347 -20.32 -15.83 -2.99
CA LEU A 347 -20.78 -16.29 -1.68
C LEU A 347 -21.38 -17.72 -1.68
N LYS A 348 -21.45 -18.40 -2.82
CA LYS A 348 -21.95 -19.80 -2.89
C LYS A 348 -20.98 -20.83 -2.29
N ALA A 349 -19.68 -20.60 -2.44
CA ALA A 349 -18.62 -21.54 -2.05
C ALA A 349 -18.21 -21.40 -0.59
#